data_AF-A0A418MLW3-F1
#
_entry.id   AF-A0A418MLW3-F1
#
_cell.length_a   1.000
_cell.length_b   1.000
_cell.length_c   1.000
_cell.angle_alpha   90.00
_cell.angle_beta   90.00
_cell.angle_gamma   90.00
#
_symmetry.space_group_name_H-M   'P 1'
#
loop_
_entity.id
_entity.type
_entity.pdbx_description
1 polymer ?
#
loop_
_entity_poly.entity_id
_entity_poly.type
_entity_poly.pdbx_seq_one_letter_code
_entity_poly.pdbx_strand_id
1 'polypeptide(L)'
;MPNRILTEKEREQLFNPLIRDIRSKLVCLSNEDKELLWALRRKLAKELTYDERRKPSQRRNLKRKKRLIQQDKCAICGCQLPSRGAVLDRYEAMGGYTEDNTRLICPSCDSSVQDGRRFS
;
A
#
# COMPACT_ATOMS: atom_id res chain seq x y z
N MET A 1 -10.14 -7.56 11.13
CA MET A 1 -9.08 -8.37 11.77
C MET A 1 -7.77 -7.62 11.68
N PRO A 2 -6.86 -7.72 12.66
CA PRO A 2 -5.52 -7.15 12.51
C PRO A 2 -4.81 -7.82 11.34
N ASN A 3 -4.03 -7.06 10.56
CA ASN A 3 -3.25 -7.63 9.47
C ASN A 3 -2.23 -8.63 10.03
N ARG A 4 -2.00 -9.74 9.33
CA ARG A 4 -0.97 -10.71 9.73
C ARG A 4 0.39 -10.02 9.76
N ILE A 5 1.09 -10.16 10.89
CA ILE A 5 2.48 -9.77 11.05
C ILE A 5 3.30 -11.05 11.11
N LEU A 6 4.48 -11.07 10.51
CA LEU A 6 5.38 -12.21 10.60
C LEU A 6 5.75 -12.45 12.08
N THR A 7 5.57 -13.68 12.54
CA THR A 7 6.10 -14.15 13.81
C THR A 7 7.63 -14.15 13.80
N GLU A 8 8.26 -14.25 14.96
CA GLU A 8 9.71 -14.35 15.07
C GLU A 8 10.26 -15.54 14.27
N LYS A 9 9.64 -16.71 14.44
CA LYS A 9 9.97 -17.92 13.70
C LYS A 9 9.85 -17.73 12.18
N GLU A 10 8.80 -17.08 11.69
CA GLU A 10 8.65 -16.80 10.25
C GLU A 10 9.67 -15.78 9.74
N ARG A 11 10.04 -14.78 10.55
CA ARG A 11 11.10 -13.85 10.18
C ARG A 11 12.43 -14.59 10.03
N GLU A 12 12.76 -15.45 10.97
CA GLU A 12 14.02 -16.19 10.98
C GLU A 12 14.09 -17.27 9.90
N GLN A 13 13.03 -18.05 9.73
CA GLN A 13 13.03 -19.24 8.87
C GLN A 13 12.61 -18.94 7.43
N LEU A 14 11.80 -17.90 7.20
CA LEU A 14 11.27 -17.58 5.88
C LEU A 14 11.84 -16.27 5.34
N PHE A 15 11.73 -15.17 6.08
CA PHE A 15 12.08 -13.85 5.56
C PHE A 15 13.59 -13.60 5.47
N ASN A 16 14.34 -13.91 6.54
CA ASN A 16 15.79 -13.67 6.60
C ASN A 16 16.56 -14.44 5.51
N PRO A 17 16.28 -15.73 5.25
CA PRO A 17 16.90 -16.45 4.14
C PRO A 17 16.51 -15.85 2.79
N LEU A 18 15.21 -15.57 2.58
CA LEU A 18 14.71 -15.00 1.33
C LEU A 18 15.38 -13.65 1.00
N ILE A 19 15.44 -12.73 1.96
CA ILE A 19 16.01 -11.41 1.71
C ILE A 19 17.53 -11.47 1.49
N ARG A 20 18.23 -12.41 2.13
CA ARG A 20 19.65 -12.67 1.87
C ARG A 20 19.87 -13.12 0.43
N ASP A 21 19.08 -14.08 -0.04
CA ASP A 21 19.20 -14.60 -1.40
C ASP A 21 18.89 -13.53 -2.45
N ILE A 22 17.84 -12.72 -2.22
CA ILE A 22 17.51 -11.59 -3.07
C ILE A 22 18.67 -10.58 -3.11
N ARG A 23 19.26 -10.23 -1.95
CA ARG A 23 20.39 -9.29 -1.88
C ARG A 23 21.59 -9.81 -2.67
N SER A 24 21.94 -11.09 -2.52
CA SER A 24 23.03 -11.72 -3.28
C SER A 24 22.78 -11.70 -4.78
N LYS A 25 21.55 -12.02 -5.22
CA LYS A 25 21.16 -11.96 -6.64
C LYS A 25 21.28 -10.54 -7.20
N LEU A 26 20.85 -9.54 -6.45
CA LEU A 26 20.95 -8.14 -6.88
C LEU A 26 22.40 -7.69 -7.07
N VAL A 27 23.30 -8.08 -6.16
CA VAL A 27 24.74 -7.78 -6.27
C VAL A 27 25.37 -8.49 -7.46
N CYS A 28 25.02 -9.76 -7.69
CA CYS A 28 25.50 -10.51 -8.85
C CYS A 28 25.02 -9.88 -10.17
N LEU A 29 23.74 -9.53 -10.27
CA LEU A 29 23.16 -8.89 -11.46
C LEU A 29 23.73 -7.50 -11.72
N SER A 30 24.15 -6.78 -10.68
CA SER A 30 24.76 -5.47 -10.85
C SER A 30 26.23 -5.55 -11.23
N ASN A 31 26.89 -6.71 -11.12
CA ASN A 31 28.32 -6.87 -11.39
C ASN A 31 29.18 -5.77 -10.73
N GLU A 32 28.96 -5.54 -9.42
CA GLU A 32 29.61 -4.49 -8.61
C GLU A 32 29.31 -3.02 -9.00
N ASP A 33 28.49 -2.77 -10.03
CA ASP A 33 27.98 -1.44 -10.34
C ASP A 33 27.02 -0.96 -9.23
N LYS A 34 27.45 0.07 -8.50
CA LYS A 34 26.71 0.64 -7.37
C LYS A 34 25.44 1.37 -7.81
N GLU A 35 25.45 2.03 -8.96
CA GLU A 35 24.29 2.76 -9.47
C GLU A 35 23.21 1.80 -9.96
N LEU A 36 23.61 0.76 -10.70
CA LEU A 36 22.70 -0.30 -11.13
C LEU A 36 22.12 -1.06 -9.93
N LEU A 37 22.95 -1.41 -8.94
CA LEU A 37 22.49 -2.06 -7.71
C LEU A 37 21.44 -1.21 -6.97
N TRP A 38 21.66 0.10 -6.87
CA TRP A 38 20.70 1.04 -6.30
C TRP A 38 19.40 1.08 -7.09
N ALA A 39 19.48 1.15 -8.42
CA ALA A 39 18.31 1.19 -9.30
C ALA A 39 17.47 -0.10 -9.19
N LEU A 40 18.12 -1.27 -9.18
CA LEU A 40 17.46 -2.56 -9.05
C LEU A 40 16.73 -2.70 -7.70
N ARG A 41 17.36 -2.29 -6.59
CA ARG A 41 16.72 -2.31 -5.25
C ARG A 41 15.45 -1.47 -5.22
N ARG A 42 15.51 -0.24 -5.77
CA ARG A 42 14.34 0.64 -5.84
C ARG A 42 13.25 0.07 -6.74
N LYS A 43 13.63 -0.52 -7.87
CA LYS A 43 12.69 -1.16 -8.79
C LYS A 43 11.98 -2.34 -8.13
N LEU A 44 12.71 -3.22 -7.44
CA LEU A 44 12.14 -4.34 -6.71
C LEU A 44 11.13 -3.88 -5.64
N ALA A 45 11.54 -2.94 -4.77
CA ALA A 45 10.65 -2.40 -3.74
C ALA A 45 9.36 -1.78 -4.34
N LYS A 46 9.50 -1.09 -5.47
CA LYS A 46 8.38 -0.49 -6.21
C LYS A 46 7.42 -1.55 -6.77
N GLU A 47 7.93 -2.62 -7.37
CA GLU A 47 7.08 -3.70 -7.90
C GLU A 47 6.35 -4.46 -6.78
N LEU A 48 7.03 -4.79 -5.68
CA LEU A 48 6.38 -5.41 -4.51
C LEU A 48 5.27 -4.53 -3.93
N THR A 49 5.47 -3.21 -3.93
CA THR A 49 4.42 -2.24 -3.53
C THR A 49 3.24 -2.27 -4.52
N TYR A 50 3.47 -2.54 -5.80
CA TYR A 50 2.40 -2.65 -6.79
C TYR A 50 1.61 -3.94 -6.65
N ASP A 51 2.23 -5.03 -6.24
CA ASP A 51 1.52 -6.27 -5.94
C ASP A 51 0.56 -6.08 -4.76
N GLU A 52 0.99 -5.37 -3.71
CA GLU A 52 0.13 -5.08 -2.55
C GLU A 52 -0.95 -4.00 -2.87
N ARG A 53 -0.55 -2.91 -3.54
CA ARG A 53 -1.36 -1.67 -3.61
C ARG A 53 -1.87 -1.32 -5.00
N ARG A 54 -1.63 -2.15 -6.02
CA ARG A 54 -1.83 -1.83 -7.44
C ARG A 54 -0.98 -0.64 -7.92
N LYS A 55 -0.97 -0.39 -9.22
CA LYS A 55 -0.26 0.77 -9.80
C LYS A 55 -0.97 2.09 -9.44
N PRO A 56 -0.26 3.23 -9.35
CA PRO A 56 -0.86 4.52 -9.04
C PRO A 56 -1.99 4.95 -10.00
N SER A 57 -1.88 4.60 -11.29
CA SER A 57 -2.95 4.83 -12.28
C SER A 57 -4.23 4.07 -11.93
N GLN A 58 -4.11 2.80 -11.57
CA GLN A 58 -5.24 1.97 -11.15
C GLN A 58 -5.90 2.52 -9.89
N ARG A 59 -5.12 2.97 -8.89
CA ARG A 59 -5.65 3.61 -7.69
C ARG A 59 -6.35 4.94 -7.99
N ARG A 60 -5.82 5.76 -8.91
CA ARG A 60 -6.49 7.00 -9.34
C ARG A 60 -7.83 6.72 -10.01
N ASN A 61 -7.89 5.69 -10.86
CA ASN A 61 -9.13 5.27 -11.51
C ASN A 61 -10.16 4.76 -10.49
N LEU A 62 -9.73 3.91 -9.55
CA LEU A 62 -10.59 3.43 -8.45
C LEU A 62 -11.13 4.59 -7.60
N LYS A 63 -10.27 5.56 -7.25
CA LYS A 63 -10.67 6.76 -6.53
C LYS A 63 -11.73 7.57 -7.26
N ARG A 64 -11.62 7.71 -8.58
CA ARG A 64 -12.63 8.37 -9.42
C ARG A 64 -13.95 7.60 -9.41
N LYS A 65 -13.90 6.28 -9.61
CA LYS A 65 -15.09 5.41 -9.54
C LYS A 65 -15.81 5.53 -8.19
N LYS A 66 -15.05 5.44 -7.08
CA LYS A 66 -15.61 5.58 -5.73
C LYS A 66 -16.23 6.93 -5.48
N ARG A 67 -15.65 8.01 -6.02
CA ARG A 67 -16.25 9.35 -5.94
C ARG A 67 -17.63 9.40 -6.59
N LEU A 68 -17.79 8.79 -7.77
CA LEU A 68 -19.08 8.72 -8.45
C LEU A 68 -20.10 7.89 -7.65
N ILE A 69 -19.71 6.68 -7.22
CA ILE A 69 -20.57 5.77 -6.46
C ILE A 69 -21.04 6.42 -5.14
N GLN A 70 -20.14 7.14 -4.46
CA GLN A 70 -20.44 7.81 -3.20
C GLN A 70 -21.05 9.21 -3.38
N GLN A 71 -21.41 9.60 -4.60
CA GLN A 71 -22.00 10.91 -4.90
C GLN A 71 -21.18 12.08 -4.36
N ASP A 72 -19.86 11.94 -4.45
CA ASP A 72 -18.88 12.90 -3.95
C ASP A 72 -18.94 13.20 -2.44
N LYS A 73 -19.46 12.26 -1.65
CA LYS A 73 -19.53 12.34 -0.19
C LYS A 73 -18.57 11.38 0.50
N CYS A 74 -18.09 11.80 1.67
CA CYS A 74 -17.26 10.97 2.54
C CYS A 74 -18.07 9.77 3.05
N ALA A 75 -17.53 8.56 2.93
CA ALA A 75 -18.20 7.34 3.37
C ALA A 75 -18.34 7.22 4.90
N ILE A 76 -17.71 8.10 5.69
CA ILE A 76 -17.78 8.09 7.15
C ILE A 76 -18.71 9.21 7.64
N CYS A 77 -18.39 10.47 7.35
CA CYS A 77 -19.14 11.61 7.88
C CYS A 77 -20.25 12.13 6.94
N GLY A 78 -20.33 11.66 5.69
CA GLY A 78 -21.31 12.13 4.71
C GLY A 78 -21.06 13.53 4.13
N CYS A 79 -20.08 14.28 4.65
CA CYS A 79 -19.72 15.60 4.11
C CYS A 79 -19.16 15.51 2.69
N GLN A 80 -19.24 16.61 1.94
CA GLN A 80 -18.65 16.73 0.61
C GLN A 80 -17.15 16.42 0.65
N LEU A 81 -16.68 15.58 -0.26
CA LEU A 81 -15.27 15.29 -0.38
C LEU A 81 -14.53 16.48 -1.01
N PRO A 82 -13.36 16.85 -0.49
CA PRO A 82 -12.58 17.93 -1.06
C PRO A 82 -12.12 17.58 -2.48
N SER A 83 -11.94 18.59 -3.34
CA SER A 83 -11.48 18.42 -4.73
C SER A 83 -10.09 17.74 -4.80
N ARG A 84 -9.25 17.95 -3.79
CA ARG A 84 -7.95 17.27 -3.59
C ARG A 84 -7.86 16.72 -2.18
N GLY A 85 -6.99 15.73 -1.97
CA GLY A 85 -6.70 15.20 -0.63
C GLY A 85 -7.65 14.13 -0.10
N ALA A 86 -8.80 13.84 -0.74
CA ALA A 86 -9.63 12.69 -0.36
C ALA A 86 -8.80 11.38 -0.32
N VAL A 87 -9.02 10.51 0.65
CA VAL A 87 -8.18 9.32 0.87
C VAL A 87 -8.94 8.07 0.50
N LEU A 88 -8.29 7.19 -0.27
CA LEU A 88 -8.82 5.88 -0.57
C LEU A 88 -8.44 4.96 0.59
N ASP A 89 -9.38 4.75 1.50
CA ASP A 89 -9.24 3.92 2.70
C ASP A 89 -9.62 2.48 2.38
N ARG A 90 -8.82 1.54 2.88
CA ARG A 90 -9.08 0.09 2.77
C ARG A 90 -9.81 -0.35 4.03
N TYR A 91 -10.82 -1.21 3.90
CA TYR A 91 -11.44 -1.85 5.07
C TYR A 91 -10.45 -2.82 5.73
N GLU A 92 -9.77 -3.62 4.92
CA GLU A 92 -8.69 -4.53 5.32
C GLU A 92 -7.44 -4.29 4.47
N ALA A 93 -6.24 -4.21 5.06
CA ALA A 93 -5.06 -3.89 4.26
C ALA A 93 -4.70 -5.01 3.28
N MET A 94 -4.84 -6.28 3.71
CA MET A 94 -4.55 -7.48 2.91
C MET A 94 -5.51 -7.65 1.72
N GLY A 95 -6.74 -7.13 1.80
CA GLY A 95 -7.69 -7.16 0.68
C GLY A 95 -7.33 -6.23 -0.48
N GLY A 96 -6.24 -5.45 -0.35
CA GLY A 96 -5.73 -4.58 -1.41
C GLY A 96 -6.68 -3.44 -1.78
N TYR A 97 -6.37 -2.75 -2.88
CA TYR A 97 -7.22 -1.68 -3.41
C TYR A 97 -8.19 -2.21 -4.46
N THR A 98 -9.36 -2.67 -4.01
CA THR A 98 -10.47 -3.16 -4.86
C THR A 98 -11.73 -2.33 -4.62
N GLU A 99 -12.74 -2.48 -5.48
CA GLU A 99 -14.03 -1.79 -5.28
C GLU A 99 -14.67 -2.24 -3.95
N ASP A 100 -14.71 -3.53 -3.65
CA ASP A 100 -15.38 -4.01 -2.43
C ASP A 100 -14.62 -3.70 -1.14
N ASN A 101 -13.28 -3.68 -1.20
CA ASN A 101 -12.44 -3.46 -0.03
C ASN A 101 -12.03 -1.98 0.16
N THR A 102 -12.61 -1.03 -0.59
CA THR A 102 -12.26 0.39 -0.43
C THR A 102 -13.45 1.33 -0.31
N ARG A 103 -13.21 2.42 0.39
CA ARG A 103 -14.09 3.59 0.47
C ARG A 103 -13.29 4.87 0.32
N LEU A 104 -13.94 5.93 -0.11
CA LEU A 104 -13.35 7.25 -0.23
C LEU A 104 -13.76 8.10 0.97
N ILE A 105 -12.78 8.62 1.71
CA ILE A 105 -13.01 9.39 2.93
C ILE A 105 -12.31 10.75 2.87
N CYS A 106 -12.77 11.71 3.68
CA CYS A 106 -12.09 13.00 3.81
C CYS A 106 -10.84 12.88 4.69
N PRO A 107 -9.88 13.82 4.58
CA PRO A 107 -8.66 13.80 5.37
C PRO A 107 -8.88 13.74 6.89
N SER A 108 -9.89 14.48 7.41
CA SER A 108 -10.19 14.47 8.84
C SER A 108 -10.63 13.09 9.32
N CYS A 109 -11.51 12.41 8.59
CA CYS A 109 -11.90 11.04 8.91
C CYS A 109 -10.75 10.05 8.74
N ASP A 110 -9.85 10.26 7.77
CA ASP A 110 -8.66 9.41 7.63
C ASP A 110 -7.78 9.50 8.87
N SER A 111 -7.44 10.70 9.34
CA SER A 111 -6.69 10.90 10.58
C SER A 111 -7.31 10.12 11.75
N SER A 112 -8.61 10.28 11.99
CA SER A 112 -9.30 9.57 13.08
C SER A 112 -9.27 8.03 12.91
N VAL A 113 -9.35 7.54 11.67
CA VAL A 113 -9.25 6.10 11.38
C VAL A 113 -7.83 5.59 11.61
N GLN A 114 -6.80 6.34 11.23
CA GLN A 114 -5.40 5.94 11.46
C GLN A 114 -5.06 5.92 12.96
N ASP A 115 -5.51 6.92 13.72
CA ASP A 115 -5.35 6.99 15.17
C ASP A 115 -5.97 5.76 15.85
N GLY A 116 -7.20 5.40 15.44
CA GLY A 116 -7.90 4.21 15.95
C GLY A 116 -7.22 2.88 15.58
N ARG A 117 -6.46 2.85 14.48
CA ARG A 117 -5.72 1.66 14.02
C ARG A 117 -4.32 1.54 14.63
N ARG A 118 -3.90 2.48 15.49
CA ARG A 118 -2.56 2.54 16.10
C ARG A 118 -1.42 2.54 15.09
N PHE A 119 -1.65 3.08 13.89
CA PHE A 119 -0.57 3.40 12.98
C PHE A 119 -0.05 4.79 13.35
N SER A 120 1.02 4.83 14.14
CA SER A 120 1.89 6.01 14.31
C SER A 120 2.98 6.00 13.24
#